data_AF-A0A518H592-F1
#
_entry.id   AF-A0A518H592-F1
#
_cell.length_a   1.000
_cell.length_b   1.000
_cell.length_c   1.000
_cell.angle_alpha   90.00
_cell.angle_beta   90.00
_cell.angle_gamma   90.00
#
_symmetry.space_group_name_H-M   'P 1'
#
loop_
_entity.id
_entity.type
_entity.pdbx_description
1 polymer ?
#
loop_
_entity_poly.entity_id
_entity_poly.type
_entity_poly.pdbx_seq_one_letter_code
_entity_poly.pdbx_strand_id
1 'polypeptide(L)'
;MNDAHVQDRAVDEQAFRELDRSLDEGGPGAAVDRLIARLDPGDDPRALLDALLLRARLDLGLPAIPPASLAGLPEPARSKYEDRYVEALRTVGRRRLDAGDLLGAWPYYRAIGEKEAVAEAIEAINPAETEGQLLGQLMELALQHGVNPRRGFELVLESYGPCSAITAFEHLPPDEGVRAPCADRLVRHLHDQLRFSLRAEIGRSGRPEPPEEATIAELLGGNDWLFEEDAYHIDTSHLASVVRMAPLLKDPEPIRLAVDLTEYGRRLSDRHRYEGEAPFDRPYEDHATYLRALLGEGVDEAVAHFRAKLDPPDPDGGDVASTLPAQILIRLLDRVGRREEAIPLAAEHLRGVPDGLLLCPGLIQLCREEGRPDLLAKYAREGGDLVSYAAAIAQQSARPGPS
;
A
#
# COMPACT_ATOMS: atom_id res chain seq x y z
N MET A 1 -52.27 4.77 -0.10
CA MET A 1 -51.31 5.90 0.01
C MET A 1 -51.58 6.82 1.20
N ASN A 2 -52.78 6.86 1.81
CA ASN A 2 -53.03 7.71 2.99
C ASN A 2 -52.61 7.07 4.33
N ASP A 3 -52.64 5.74 4.46
CA ASP A 3 -52.38 5.07 5.75
C ASP A 3 -50.91 5.12 6.19
N ALA A 4 -49.95 5.00 5.27
CA ALA A 4 -48.52 5.04 5.61
C ALA A 4 -48.09 6.39 6.21
N HIS A 5 -48.60 7.50 5.66
CA HIS A 5 -48.28 8.85 6.15
C HIS A 5 -48.94 9.20 7.48
N VAL A 6 -50.10 8.60 7.78
CA VAL A 6 -50.81 8.78 9.06
C VAL A 6 -50.14 7.95 10.15
N GLN A 7 -49.68 6.74 9.81
CA GLN A 7 -48.91 5.88 10.71
C GLN A 7 -47.58 6.54 11.11
N ASP A 8 -46.84 7.11 10.14
CA ASP A 8 -45.58 7.82 10.36
C ASP A 8 -45.75 9.01 11.32
N ARG A 9 -46.77 9.85 11.07
CA ARG A 9 -47.09 10.99 11.94
C ARG A 9 -47.50 10.60 13.36
N ALA A 10 -48.24 9.51 13.51
CA ALA A 10 -48.67 9.05 14.84
C ALA A 10 -47.49 8.48 15.65
N VAL A 11 -46.54 7.80 14.97
CA VAL A 11 -45.30 7.32 15.56
C VAL A 11 -44.40 8.48 15.99
N ASP A 12 -44.34 9.55 15.20
CA ASP A 12 -43.58 10.76 15.54
C ASP A 12 -44.16 11.50 16.76
N GLU A 13 -45.49 11.69 16.83
CA GLU A 13 -46.13 12.34 18.00
C GLU A 13 -45.96 11.55 19.31
N GLN A 14 -45.84 10.23 19.23
CA GLN A 14 -45.53 9.43 20.41
C GLN A 14 -44.07 9.57 20.83
N ALA A 15 -43.14 9.65 19.87
CA ALA A 15 -41.73 9.87 20.14
C ALA A 15 -41.48 11.22 20.84
N PHE A 16 -42.12 12.30 20.38
CA PHE A 16 -42.02 13.61 21.04
C PHE A 16 -42.54 13.58 22.48
N ARG A 17 -43.70 12.95 22.73
CA ARG A 17 -44.27 12.82 24.08
C ARG A 17 -43.39 12.00 25.04
N GLU A 18 -42.64 11.02 24.54
CA GLU A 18 -41.68 10.27 25.34
C GLU A 18 -40.44 11.10 25.71
N LEU A 19 -39.99 11.97 24.81
CA LEU A 19 -38.89 12.91 25.08
C LEU A 19 -39.30 13.98 26.10
N ASP A 20 -40.50 14.56 25.97
CA ASP A 20 -41.04 15.52 26.93
C ASP A 20 -41.12 14.92 28.34
N ARG A 21 -41.61 13.68 28.45
CA ARG A 21 -41.68 12.98 29.73
C ARG A 21 -40.28 12.73 30.33
N SER A 22 -39.33 12.31 29.50
CA SER A 22 -37.95 12.06 29.95
C SER A 22 -37.27 13.35 30.41
N LEU A 23 -37.60 14.48 29.77
CA LEU A 23 -37.15 15.82 30.16
C LEU A 23 -37.73 16.23 31.51
N ASP A 24 -39.04 16.03 31.73
CA ASP A 24 -39.72 16.37 32.98
C ASP A 24 -39.25 15.52 34.17
N GLU A 25 -39.00 14.23 33.95
CA GLU A 25 -38.63 13.27 35.01
C GLU A 25 -37.14 13.27 35.35
N GLY A 26 -36.27 13.43 34.33
CA GLY A 26 -34.81 13.23 34.47
C GLY A 26 -33.95 14.38 33.92
N GLY A 27 -34.57 15.45 33.44
CA GLY A 27 -33.87 16.61 32.88
C GLY A 27 -33.32 16.40 31.46
N PRO A 28 -32.57 17.39 30.93
CA PRO A 28 -32.11 17.38 29.53
C PRO A 28 -31.24 16.19 29.16
N GLY A 29 -30.40 15.71 30.08
CA GLY A 29 -29.54 14.54 29.85
C GLY A 29 -30.36 13.26 29.59
N ALA A 30 -31.39 13.02 30.40
CA ALA A 30 -32.25 11.85 30.27
C ALA A 30 -33.07 11.86 28.96
N ALA A 31 -33.55 13.04 28.54
CA ALA A 31 -34.21 13.19 27.25
C ALA A 31 -33.30 12.83 26.07
N VAL A 32 -32.03 13.27 26.11
CA VAL A 32 -31.06 12.94 25.06
C VAL A 32 -30.64 11.47 25.08
N ASP A 33 -30.48 10.85 26.26
CA ASP A 33 -30.26 9.39 26.35
C ASP A 33 -31.40 8.62 25.68
N ARG A 34 -32.64 9.05 25.92
CA ARG A 34 -33.81 8.44 25.30
C ARG A 34 -33.82 8.62 23.78
N LEU A 35 -33.43 9.80 23.29
CA LEU A 35 -33.28 10.07 21.85
C LEU A 35 -32.21 9.17 21.23
N ILE A 36 -31.04 9.05 21.85
CA ILE A 36 -29.95 8.18 21.37
C ILE A 36 -30.42 6.73 21.31
N ALA A 37 -31.06 6.22 22.37
CA ALA A 37 -31.57 4.85 22.41
C ALA A 37 -32.63 4.58 21.32
N ARG A 38 -33.42 5.59 20.94
CA ARG A 38 -34.39 5.48 19.85
C ARG A 38 -33.74 5.49 18.47
N LEU A 39 -32.68 6.26 18.28
CA LEU A 39 -31.93 6.35 17.02
C LEU A 39 -30.88 5.22 16.87
N ASP A 40 -30.65 4.48 17.96
CA ASP A 40 -29.72 3.36 18.02
C ASP A 40 -29.89 2.28 16.95
N PRO A 41 -31.13 1.88 16.57
CA PRO A 41 -31.35 0.87 15.54
C PRO A 41 -30.70 1.17 14.19
N GLY A 42 -30.24 2.40 13.94
CA GLY A 42 -29.37 2.74 12.80
C GLY A 42 -30.09 3.29 11.58
N ASP A 43 -31.41 3.53 11.68
CA ASP A 43 -32.24 4.02 10.57
C ASP A 43 -31.84 5.44 10.11
N ASP A 44 -31.33 6.28 11.01
CA ASP A 44 -30.82 7.61 10.68
C ASP A 44 -29.47 7.89 11.38
N PRO A 45 -28.34 7.61 10.71
CA PRO A 45 -27.01 7.78 11.30
C PRO A 45 -26.61 9.26 11.45
N ARG A 46 -27.26 10.19 10.74
CA ARG A 46 -27.02 11.64 10.92
C ARG A 46 -27.72 12.13 12.17
N ALA A 47 -28.99 11.77 12.34
CA ALA A 47 -29.73 12.11 13.56
C ALA A 47 -29.04 11.51 14.81
N LEU A 48 -28.50 10.29 14.71
CA LEU A 48 -27.75 9.68 15.81
C LEU A 48 -26.48 10.49 16.14
N LEU A 49 -25.74 10.93 15.13
CA LEU A 49 -24.57 11.79 15.33
C LEU A 49 -24.98 13.08 16.06
N ASP A 50 -26.03 13.75 15.58
CA ASP A 50 -26.52 14.99 16.18
C ASP A 50 -26.96 14.79 17.64
N ALA A 51 -27.60 13.67 17.97
CA ALA A 51 -27.98 13.33 19.33
C ALA A 51 -26.76 13.09 20.25
N LEU A 52 -25.72 12.41 19.76
CA LEU A 52 -24.47 12.20 20.49
C LEU A 52 -23.72 13.52 20.72
N LEU A 53 -23.69 14.40 19.73
CA LEU A 53 -23.09 15.73 19.84
C LEU A 53 -23.88 16.64 20.80
N LEU A 54 -25.21 16.56 20.78
CA LEU A 54 -26.06 17.24 21.75
C LEU A 54 -25.78 16.75 23.17
N ARG A 55 -25.63 15.43 23.37
CA ARG A 55 -25.23 14.88 24.68
C ARG A 55 -23.89 15.44 25.14
N ALA A 56 -22.88 15.42 24.27
CA ALA A 56 -21.56 15.97 24.59
C ALA A 56 -21.62 17.45 25.01
N ARG A 57 -22.48 18.27 24.37
CA ARG A 57 -22.69 19.66 24.77
C ARG A 57 -23.25 19.78 26.18
N LEU A 58 -24.31 19.02 26.50
CA LEU A 58 -24.95 19.05 27.80
C LEU A 58 -23.99 18.60 28.91
N ASP A 59 -23.22 17.54 28.68
CA ASP A 59 -22.21 17.03 29.62
C ASP A 59 -21.12 18.08 29.93
N LEU A 60 -20.76 18.91 28.94
CA LEU A 60 -19.76 19.96 29.06
C LEU A 60 -20.34 21.31 29.54
N GLY A 61 -21.64 21.38 29.84
CA GLY A 61 -22.31 22.61 30.24
C GLY A 61 -22.42 23.66 29.12
N LEU A 62 -22.32 23.23 27.86
CA LEU A 62 -22.45 24.09 26.69
C LEU A 62 -23.93 24.29 26.31
N PRO A 63 -24.27 25.38 25.60
CA PRO A 63 -25.61 25.57 25.07
C PRO A 63 -26.03 24.42 24.15
N ALA A 64 -27.24 23.90 24.38
CA ALA A 64 -27.84 22.82 23.59
C ALA A 64 -27.98 23.19 22.11
N ILE A 65 -28.32 24.44 21.83
CA ILE A 65 -28.40 24.98 20.48
C ILE A 65 -27.03 25.56 20.10
N PRO A 66 -26.36 25.04 19.05
CA PRO A 66 -25.04 25.50 18.67
C PRO A 66 -25.05 26.99 18.26
N PRO A 67 -24.05 27.79 18.69
CA PRO A 67 -23.75 29.06 18.03
C PRO A 67 -23.19 28.80 16.62
N ALA A 68 -23.20 29.82 15.76
CA ALA A 68 -22.78 29.69 14.36
C ALA A 68 -21.32 29.22 14.16
N SER A 69 -20.47 29.24 15.19
CA SER A 69 -19.09 28.76 15.12
C SER A 69 -18.60 28.14 16.43
N LEU A 70 -17.88 27.02 16.31
CA LEU A 70 -17.17 26.35 17.40
C LEU A 70 -15.86 27.05 17.77
N ALA A 71 -15.31 27.89 16.90
CA ALA A 71 -14.04 28.60 17.13
C ALA A 71 -14.11 29.63 18.28
N GLY A 72 -15.31 29.96 18.75
CA GLY A 72 -15.52 30.86 19.89
C GLY A 72 -15.47 30.18 21.26
N LEU A 73 -15.27 28.86 21.35
CA LEU A 73 -15.20 28.16 22.63
C LEU A 73 -13.81 28.34 23.28
N PRO A 74 -13.73 28.72 24.57
CA PRO A 74 -12.46 28.83 25.28
C PRO A 74 -11.86 27.45 25.58
N GLU A 75 -10.54 27.39 25.73
CA GLU A 75 -9.88 26.21 26.28
C GLU A 75 -10.17 26.08 27.79
N PRO A 76 -10.35 24.86 28.33
CA PRO A 76 -10.19 23.54 27.68
C PRO A 76 -11.49 22.96 27.08
N ALA A 77 -12.58 23.76 27.02
CA ALA A 77 -13.89 23.26 26.59
C ALA A 77 -13.91 22.89 25.11
N ARG A 78 -13.13 23.59 24.28
CA ARG A 78 -12.96 23.30 22.85
C ARG A 78 -12.34 21.91 22.64
N SER A 79 -11.15 21.64 23.18
CA SER A 79 -10.51 20.33 23.01
C SER A 79 -11.36 19.18 23.55
N LYS A 80 -12.01 19.35 24.71
CA LYS A 80 -12.93 18.32 25.24
C LYS A 80 -14.11 18.03 24.33
N TYR A 81 -14.65 19.04 23.65
CA TYR A 81 -15.74 18.85 22.70
C TYR A 81 -15.25 18.19 21.41
N GLU A 82 -14.03 18.54 20.93
CA GLU A 82 -13.38 17.86 19.80
C GLU A 82 -13.16 16.36 20.08
N ASP A 83 -12.71 16.00 21.29
CA ASP A 83 -12.57 14.60 21.70
C ASP A 83 -13.91 13.84 21.63
N ARG A 84 -14.99 14.46 22.14
CA ARG A 84 -16.35 13.88 22.08
C ARG A 84 -16.89 13.82 20.65
N TYR A 85 -16.51 14.76 19.79
CA TYR A 85 -16.88 14.76 18.37
C TYR A 85 -16.26 13.57 17.65
N VAL A 86 -14.97 13.30 17.90
CA VAL A 86 -14.27 12.11 17.38
C VAL A 86 -14.94 10.83 17.88
N GLU A 87 -15.25 10.73 19.17
CA GLU A 87 -15.94 9.57 19.76
C GLU A 87 -17.34 9.33 19.15
N ALA A 88 -18.10 10.40 18.90
CA ALA A 88 -19.42 10.31 18.29
C ALA A 88 -19.34 9.80 16.84
N LEU A 89 -18.41 10.33 16.04
CA LEU A 89 -18.17 9.83 14.68
C LEU A 89 -17.75 8.36 14.68
N ARG A 90 -16.85 7.96 15.58
CA ARG A 90 -16.42 6.56 15.73
C ARG A 90 -17.59 5.64 16.10
N THR A 91 -18.47 6.09 17.00
CA THR A 91 -19.65 5.34 17.44
C THR A 91 -20.62 5.10 16.29
N VAL A 92 -20.94 6.13 15.52
CA VAL A 92 -21.83 6.01 14.34
C VAL A 92 -21.19 5.14 13.27
N GLY A 93 -19.91 5.35 12.97
CA GLY A 93 -19.15 4.53 12.02
C GLY A 93 -19.14 3.06 12.42
N ARG A 94 -18.93 2.74 13.70
CA ARG A 94 -18.94 1.35 14.20
C ARG A 94 -20.30 0.69 14.02
N ARG A 95 -21.38 1.38 14.35
CA ARG A 95 -22.75 0.86 14.16
C ARG A 95 -23.06 0.55 12.70
N ARG A 96 -22.57 1.39 11.78
CA ARG A 96 -22.69 1.16 10.33
C ARG A 96 -21.93 -0.09 9.90
N LEU A 97 -20.72 -0.31 10.42
CA LEU A 97 -19.96 -1.53 10.18
C LEU A 97 -20.64 -2.77 10.76
N ASP A 98 -21.16 -2.70 11.99
CA ASP A 98 -21.86 -3.82 12.64
C ASP A 98 -23.16 -4.19 11.88
N ALA A 99 -23.77 -3.22 11.19
CA ALA A 99 -24.91 -3.43 10.29
C ALA A 99 -24.52 -3.93 8.88
N GLY A 100 -23.22 -4.13 8.60
CA GLY A 100 -22.71 -4.57 7.29
C GLY A 100 -22.62 -3.47 6.23
N ASP A 101 -22.86 -2.20 6.58
CA ASP A 101 -22.80 -1.08 5.64
C ASP A 101 -21.44 -0.38 5.69
N LEU A 102 -20.46 -1.01 5.03
CA LEU A 102 -19.08 -0.53 4.93
C LEU A 102 -19.00 0.81 4.19
N LEU A 103 -19.73 0.95 3.08
CA LEU A 103 -19.64 2.13 2.22
C LEU A 103 -20.07 3.40 2.94
N GLY A 104 -21.16 3.37 3.70
CA GLY A 104 -21.55 4.55 4.46
C GLY A 104 -21.03 4.57 5.91
N ALA A 105 -20.22 3.61 6.34
CA ALA A 105 -19.35 3.80 7.51
C ALA A 105 -18.16 4.71 7.17
N TRP A 106 -17.61 4.60 5.95
CA TRP A 106 -16.40 5.30 5.54
C TRP A 106 -16.42 6.83 5.74
N PRO A 107 -17.49 7.58 5.42
CA PRO A 107 -17.49 9.04 5.61
C PRO A 107 -17.20 9.49 7.05
N TYR A 108 -17.66 8.71 8.05
CA TYR A 108 -17.45 9.01 9.47
C TYR A 108 -16.00 8.78 9.89
N TYR A 109 -15.44 7.64 9.47
CA TYR A 109 -14.04 7.26 9.71
C TYR A 109 -13.05 8.16 8.97
N ARG A 110 -13.34 8.52 7.72
CA ARG A 110 -12.56 9.48 6.94
C ARG A 110 -12.49 10.85 7.59
N ALA A 111 -13.59 11.32 8.20
CA ALA A 111 -13.64 12.63 8.84
C ALA A 111 -12.69 12.75 10.06
N ILE A 112 -12.34 11.62 10.69
CA ILE A 112 -11.40 11.56 11.82
C ILE A 112 -10.03 11.01 11.44
N GLY A 113 -9.82 10.62 10.17
CA GLY A 113 -8.56 10.06 9.69
C GLY A 113 -8.25 8.64 10.20
N GLU A 114 -9.25 7.91 10.71
CA GLU A 114 -9.09 6.53 11.18
C GLU A 114 -9.60 5.57 10.12
N LYS A 115 -8.77 4.66 9.63
CA LYS A 115 -9.14 3.72 8.55
C LYS A 115 -9.19 2.26 9.01
N GLU A 116 -8.66 1.97 10.19
CA GLU A 116 -8.35 0.64 10.70
C GLU A 116 -9.61 -0.24 10.77
N ALA A 117 -10.70 0.28 11.32
CA ALA A 117 -11.95 -0.46 11.45
C ALA A 117 -12.60 -0.80 10.09
N VAL A 118 -12.51 0.11 9.12
CA VAL A 118 -13.04 -0.13 7.77
C VAL A 118 -12.12 -1.09 7.01
N ALA A 119 -10.80 -0.96 7.20
CA ALA A 119 -9.82 -1.88 6.63
C ALA A 119 -10.04 -3.32 7.12
N GLU A 120 -10.30 -3.51 8.41
CA GLU A 120 -10.65 -4.82 9.01
C GLU A 120 -11.95 -5.38 8.42
N ALA A 121 -12.98 -4.54 8.24
CA ALA A 121 -14.20 -4.97 7.59
C ALA A 121 -13.99 -5.39 6.12
N ILE A 122 -13.09 -4.70 5.41
CA ILE A 122 -12.70 -5.05 4.03
C ILE A 122 -11.95 -6.39 3.98
N GLU A 123 -11.11 -6.72 4.98
CA GLU A 123 -10.44 -8.02 5.07
C GLU A 123 -11.43 -9.19 5.15
N ALA A 124 -12.58 -8.98 5.80
CA ALA A 124 -13.61 -10.00 5.95
C ALA A 124 -14.47 -10.23 4.68
N ILE A 125 -14.27 -9.44 3.62
CA ILE A 125 -15.05 -9.58 2.38
C ILE A 125 -14.71 -10.90 1.69
N ASN A 126 -15.74 -11.70 1.45
CA ASN A 126 -15.71 -12.85 0.56
C ASN A 126 -16.26 -12.45 -0.82
N PRO A 127 -15.43 -12.40 -1.87
CA PRO A 127 -15.89 -12.01 -3.21
C PRO A 127 -16.93 -12.98 -3.78
N ALA A 128 -16.92 -14.26 -3.38
CA ALA A 128 -17.89 -15.25 -3.87
C ALA A 128 -19.31 -15.06 -3.31
N GLU A 129 -19.43 -14.41 -2.16
CA GLU A 129 -20.70 -14.18 -1.45
C GLU A 129 -21.19 -12.71 -1.59
N THR A 130 -20.37 -11.85 -2.21
CA THR A 130 -20.66 -10.42 -2.35
C THR A 130 -21.23 -10.13 -3.74
N GLU A 131 -22.31 -9.35 -3.81
CA GLU A 131 -22.87 -8.88 -5.07
C GLU A 131 -21.83 -8.08 -5.88
N GLY A 132 -21.71 -8.36 -7.19
CA GLY A 132 -20.63 -7.80 -8.02
C GLY A 132 -20.57 -6.27 -8.06
N GLN A 133 -21.71 -5.57 -8.03
CA GLN A 133 -21.72 -4.10 -7.99
C GLN A 133 -21.17 -3.57 -6.66
N LEU A 134 -21.61 -4.15 -5.54
CA LEU A 134 -21.11 -3.80 -4.21
C LEU A 134 -19.62 -4.13 -4.08
N LEU A 135 -19.20 -5.29 -4.59
CA LEU A 135 -17.80 -5.71 -4.58
C LEU A 135 -16.90 -4.70 -5.32
N GLY A 136 -17.34 -4.21 -6.49
CA GLY A 136 -16.61 -3.18 -7.24
C GLY A 136 -16.47 -1.87 -6.46
N GLN A 137 -17.52 -1.43 -5.75
CA GLN A 137 -17.46 -0.24 -4.90
C GLN A 137 -16.53 -0.42 -3.69
N LEU A 138 -16.50 -1.62 -3.12
CA LEU A 138 -15.60 -1.95 -2.01
C LEU A 138 -14.14 -2.04 -2.46
N MET A 139 -13.87 -2.53 -3.68
CA MET A 139 -12.53 -2.48 -4.27
C MET A 139 -12.07 -1.04 -4.52
N GLU A 140 -12.96 -0.17 -5.02
CA GLU A 140 -12.67 1.27 -5.19
C GLU A 140 -12.35 1.95 -3.85
N LEU A 141 -13.15 1.66 -2.82
CA LEU A 141 -12.91 2.11 -1.45
C LEU A 141 -11.55 1.63 -0.92
N ALA A 142 -11.22 0.37 -1.15
CA ALA A 142 -9.97 -0.22 -0.68
C ALA A 142 -8.74 0.39 -1.39
N LEU A 143 -8.80 0.54 -2.72
CA LEU A 143 -7.69 0.99 -3.57
C LEU A 143 -7.63 2.51 -3.72
N GLN A 144 -8.65 3.13 -4.31
CA GLN A 144 -8.61 4.55 -4.68
C GLN A 144 -8.70 5.48 -3.48
N HIS A 145 -9.48 5.09 -2.45
CA HIS A 145 -9.54 5.84 -1.20
C HIS A 145 -8.44 5.45 -0.21
N GLY A 146 -7.60 4.46 -0.53
CA GLY A 146 -6.44 4.08 0.28
C GLY A 146 -6.77 3.44 1.63
N VAL A 147 -7.99 2.90 1.79
CA VAL A 147 -8.45 2.32 3.07
C VAL A 147 -7.71 1.02 3.37
N ASN A 148 -7.68 0.11 2.40
CA ASN A 148 -6.92 -1.14 2.49
C ASN A 148 -6.43 -1.56 1.09
N PRO A 149 -5.39 -0.91 0.55
CA PRO A 149 -4.94 -1.16 -0.82
C PRO A 149 -4.55 -2.62 -1.07
N ARG A 150 -3.94 -3.29 -0.08
CA ARG A 150 -3.54 -4.70 -0.19
C ARG A 150 -4.73 -5.60 -0.44
N ARG A 151 -5.77 -5.54 0.41
CA ARG A 151 -6.95 -6.40 0.22
C ARG A 151 -7.76 -6.01 -1.01
N GLY A 152 -7.88 -4.71 -1.30
CA GLY A 152 -8.52 -4.26 -2.53
C GLY A 152 -7.85 -4.82 -3.79
N PHE A 153 -6.52 -4.86 -3.79
CA PHE A 153 -5.73 -5.45 -4.86
C PHE A 153 -5.94 -6.96 -4.97
N GLU A 154 -5.92 -7.69 -3.84
CA GLU A 154 -6.23 -9.13 -3.80
C GLU A 154 -7.61 -9.43 -4.38
N LEU A 155 -8.63 -8.66 -4.00
CA LEU A 155 -9.98 -8.81 -4.53
C LEU A 155 -10.02 -8.63 -6.05
N VAL A 156 -9.31 -7.62 -6.58
CA VAL A 156 -9.21 -7.40 -8.04
C VAL A 156 -8.56 -8.61 -8.72
N LEU A 157 -7.47 -9.13 -8.15
CA LEU A 157 -6.77 -10.30 -8.69
C LEU A 157 -7.65 -11.56 -8.66
N GLU A 158 -8.39 -11.78 -7.56
CA GLU A 158 -9.30 -12.92 -7.38
C GLU A 158 -10.54 -12.83 -8.31
N SER A 159 -11.05 -11.62 -8.56
CA SER A 159 -12.33 -11.42 -9.26
C SER A 159 -12.19 -11.14 -10.77
N TYR A 160 -11.13 -10.44 -11.16
CA TYR A 160 -10.92 -9.96 -12.53
C TYR A 160 -9.63 -10.49 -13.18
N GLY A 161 -8.79 -11.18 -12.40
CA GLY A 161 -7.59 -11.85 -12.89
C GLY A 161 -6.34 -10.95 -13.02
N PRO A 162 -5.23 -11.53 -13.50
CA PRO A 162 -3.91 -10.89 -13.48
C PRO A 162 -3.80 -9.65 -14.35
N CYS A 163 -4.46 -9.59 -15.51
CA CYS A 163 -4.42 -8.43 -16.41
C CYS A 163 -4.96 -7.16 -15.70
N SER A 164 -6.17 -7.26 -15.12
CA SER A 164 -6.77 -6.17 -14.36
C SER A 164 -5.96 -5.79 -13.13
N ALA A 165 -5.38 -6.78 -12.43
CA ALA A 165 -4.50 -6.53 -11.30
C ALA A 165 -3.21 -5.79 -11.71
N ILE A 166 -2.58 -6.16 -12.82
CA ILE A 166 -1.40 -5.45 -13.35
C ILE A 166 -1.76 -4.00 -13.69
N THR A 167 -2.88 -3.76 -14.37
CA THR A 167 -3.36 -2.40 -14.64
C THR A 167 -3.63 -1.63 -13.35
N ALA A 168 -4.27 -2.24 -12.35
CA ALA A 168 -4.52 -1.61 -11.05
C ALA A 168 -3.20 -1.26 -10.33
N PHE A 169 -2.19 -2.13 -10.42
CA PHE A 169 -0.87 -1.92 -9.83
C PHE A 169 -0.18 -0.65 -10.35
N GLU A 170 -0.28 -0.39 -11.64
CA GLU A 170 0.33 0.78 -12.28
C GLU A 170 -0.27 2.10 -11.76
N HIS A 171 -1.53 2.08 -11.32
CA HIS A 171 -2.24 3.22 -10.76
C HIS A 171 -2.07 3.37 -9.23
N LEU A 172 -1.39 2.42 -8.57
CA LEU A 172 -1.11 2.54 -7.14
C LEU A 172 -0.16 3.72 -6.85
N PRO A 173 -0.31 4.39 -5.69
CA PRO A 173 0.62 5.42 -5.27
C PRO A 173 2.06 4.87 -5.23
N PRO A 174 3.09 5.71 -5.41
CA PRO A 174 4.49 5.27 -5.43
C PRO A 174 4.99 4.71 -4.08
N ASP A 175 4.19 4.81 -3.02
CA ASP A 175 4.51 4.28 -1.70
C ASP A 175 4.78 2.77 -1.72
N GLU A 176 6.00 2.37 -1.35
CA GLU A 176 6.39 0.97 -1.31
C GLU A 176 5.69 0.17 -0.22
N GLY A 177 5.24 0.84 0.85
CA GLY A 177 4.42 0.21 1.89
C GLY A 177 3.12 -0.37 1.32
N VAL A 178 2.57 0.28 0.30
CA VAL A 178 1.40 -0.16 -0.47
C VAL A 178 1.78 -1.09 -1.63
N ARG A 179 2.79 -0.73 -2.44
CA ARG A 179 3.12 -1.47 -3.67
C ARG A 179 3.76 -2.83 -3.40
N ALA A 180 4.65 -2.95 -2.41
CA ALA A 180 5.39 -4.20 -2.18
C ALA A 180 4.48 -5.39 -1.81
N PRO A 181 3.48 -5.26 -0.91
CA PRO A 181 2.51 -6.33 -0.66
C PRO A 181 1.70 -6.74 -1.89
N CYS A 182 1.34 -5.78 -2.76
CA CYS A 182 0.60 -6.07 -3.99
C CYS A 182 1.48 -6.85 -5.00
N ALA A 183 2.78 -6.50 -5.08
CA ALA A 183 3.74 -7.21 -5.92
C ALA A 183 3.97 -8.65 -5.42
N ASP A 184 4.06 -8.87 -4.11
CA ASP A 184 4.13 -10.22 -3.52
C ASP A 184 2.95 -11.09 -3.98
N ARG A 185 1.72 -10.57 -3.89
CA ARG A 185 0.52 -11.30 -4.30
C ARG A 185 0.51 -11.65 -5.78
N LEU A 186 0.91 -10.72 -6.65
CA LEU A 186 1.04 -10.98 -8.09
C LEU A 186 2.06 -12.08 -8.39
N VAL A 187 3.24 -12.01 -7.75
CA VAL A 187 4.31 -12.99 -7.96
C VAL A 187 3.85 -14.39 -7.55
N ARG A 188 3.22 -14.52 -6.39
CA ARG A 188 2.68 -15.80 -5.91
C ARG A 188 1.62 -16.35 -6.85
N HIS A 189 0.66 -15.53 -7.23
CA HIS A 189 -0.40 -15.93 -8.17
C HIS A 189 0.16 -16.39 -9.51
N LEU A 190 1.09 -15.63 -10.08
CA LEU A 190 1.67 -15.96 -11.39
C LEU A 190 2.57 -17.21 -11.31
N HIS A 191 3.31 -17.38 -10.21
CA HIS A 191 4.11 -18.58 -9.97
C HIS A 191 3.23 -19.84 -9.87
N ASP A 192 2.16 -19.80 -9.07
CA ASP A 192 1.21 -20.91 -8.95
C ASP A 192 0.55 -21.23 -10.28
N GLN A 193 0.14 -20.21 -11.04
CA GLN A 193 -0.43 -20.38 -12.38
C GLN A 193 0.57 -21.06 -13.32
N LEU A 194 1.83 -20.61 -13.34
CA LEU A 194 2.86 -21.20 -14.20
C LEU A 194 3.14 -22.65 -13.81
N ARG A 195 3.31 -22.92 -12.51
CA ARG A 195 3.53 -24.28 -11.99
C ARG A 195 2.37 -25.21 -12.39
N PHE A 196 1.14 -24.75 -12.24
CA PHE A 196 -0.05 -25.50 -12.65
C PHE A 196 -0.04 -25.79 -14.16
N SER A 197 0.18 -24.76 -14.99
CA SER A 197 0.20 -24.91 -16.45
C SER A 197 1.29 -25.89 -16.92
N LEU A 198 2.51 -25.76 -16.40
CA LEU A 198 3.63 -26.64 -16.72
C LEU A 198 3.32 -28.10 -16.35
N ARG A 199 2.80 -28.33 -15.15
CA ARG A 199 2.42 -29.67 -14.69
C ARG A 199 1.32 -30.27 -15.57
N ALA A 200 0.30 -29.48 -15.89
CA ALA A 200 -0.80 -29.90 -16.75
C ALA A 200 -0.34 -30.22 -18.18
N GLU A 201 0.63 -29.49 -18.72
CA GLU A 201 1.21 -29.78 -20.04
C GLU A 201 2.04 -31.07 -20.02
N ILE A 202 2.89 -31.26 -19.00
CA ILE A 202 3.68 -32.49 -18.86
C ILE A 202 2.75 -33.71 -18.72
N GLY A 203 1.69 -33.61 -17.92
CA GLY A 203 0.68 -34.68 -17.79
C GLY A 203 -0.03 -34.99 -19.12
N ARG A 204 -0.35 -33.96 -19.93
CA ARG A 204 -0.96 -34.13 -21.26
C ARG A 204 -0.02 -34.74 -22.30
N SER A 205 1.29 -34.61 -22.12
CA SER A 205 2.31 -35.16 -23.04
C SER A 205 2.47 -36.69 -22.99
N GLY A 206 1.77 -37.38 -22.07
CA GLY A 206 1.91 -38.82 -21.86
C GLY A 206 3.16 -39.24 -21.09
N ARG A 207 3.95 -38.27 -20.61
CA ARG A 207 5.03 -38.48 -19.64
C ARG A 207 4.46 -38.75 -18.24
N PRO A 208 5.23 -39.36 -17.32
CA PRO A 208 4.80 -39.51 -15.94
C PRO A 208 4.39 -38.17 -15.35
N GLU A 209 3.21 -38.13 -14.73
CA GLU A 209 2.71 -36.91 -14.11
C GLU A 209 3.66 -36.45 -13.00
N PRO A 210 4.13 -35.19 -13.03
CA PRO A 210 5.01 -34.69 -12.00
C PRO A 210 4.31 -34.65 -10.63
N PRO A 211 5.06 -34.76 -9.52
CA PRO A 211 4.50 -34.56 -8.18
C PRO A 211 3.74 -33.24 -8.04
N GLU A 212 2.74 -33.21 -7.18
CA GLU A 212 1.92 -31.99 -6.95
C GLU A 212 2.74 -30.80 -6.44
N GLU A 213 3.76 -31.10 -5.63
CA GLU A 213 4.70 -30.14 -5.05
C GLU A 213 5.97 -29.94 -5.87
N ALA A 214 6.01 -30.43 -7.12
CA ALA A 214 7.15 -30.20 -8.00
C ALA A 214 7.37 -28.69 -8.22
N THR A 215 8.60 -28.25 -7.99
CA THR A 215 9.03 -26.88 -8.21
C THR A 215 9.12 -26.58 -9.70
N ILE A 216 9.06 -25.29 -10.08
CA ILE A 216 9.24 -24.89 -11.49
C ILE A 216 10.60 -25.36 -12.01
N ALA A 217 11.67 -25.26 -11.21
CA ALA A 217 12.99 -25.76 -11.58
C ALA A 217 12.98 -27.26 -11.94
N GLU A 218 12.30 -28.08 -11.16
CA GLU A 218 12.15 -29.53 -11.43
C GLU A 218 11.29 -29.79 -12.67
N LEU A 219 10.18 -29.06 -12.84
CA LEU A 219 9.31 -29.19 -14.01
C LEU A 219 10.03 -28.82 -15.30
N LEU A 220 10.93 -27.84 -15.26
CA LEU A 220 11.73 -27.43 -16.40
C LEU A 220 12.96 -28.33 -16.63
N GLY A 221 13.40 -29.09 -15.62
CA GLY A 221 14.56 -29.98 -15.72
C GLY A 221 14.34 -31.12 -16.72
N GLY A 222 15.07 -31.11 -17.83
CA GLY A 222 14.98 -32.16 -18.86
C GLY A 222 13.70 -32.11 -19.71
N ASN A 223 12.91 -31.03 -19.59
CA ASN A 223 11.69 -30.80 -20.36
C ASN A 223 11.84 -29.63 -21.33
N ASP A 224 12.98 -29.52 -22.03
CA ASP A 224 13.22 -28.44 -23.01
C ASP A 224 12.20 -28.42 -24.15
N TRP A 225 11.58 -29.56 -24.43
CA TRP A 225 10.47 -29.71 -25.37
C TRP A 225 9.26 -28.81 -25.06
N LEU A 226 9.10 -28.34 -23.82
CA LEU A 226 8.05 -27.40 -23.42
C LEU A 226 8.16 -26.06 -24.16
N PHE A 227 9.32 -25.74 -24.76
CA PHE A 227 9.58 -24.48 -25.46
C PHE A 227 9.76 -24.68 -26.98
N GLU A 228 9.56 -25.91 -27.48
CA GLU A 228 9.59 -26.17 -28.92
C GLU A 228 8.49 -25.36 -29.63
N GLU A 229 8.75 -25.00 -30.89
CA GLU A 229 7.80 -24.24 -31.72
C GLU A 229 7.32 -22.90 -31.12
N ASP A 230 8.18 -22.21 -30.37
CA ASP A 230 7.86 -20.96 -29.68
C ASP A 230 6.72 -21.11 -28.64
N ALA A 231 6.53 -22.31 -28.09
CA ALA A 231 5.50 -22.58 -27.08
C ALA A 231 5.77 -21.82 -25.75
N TYR A 232 4.67 -21.43 -25.11
CA TYR A 232 4.66 -20.80 -23.78
C TYR A 232 3.45 -21.29 -22.98
N HIS A 233 3.61 -21.34 -21.65
CA HIS A 233 2.66 -21.92 -20.70
C HIS A 233 2.02 -20.89 -19.75
N ILE A 234 2.31 -19.61 -19.99
CA ILE A 234 1.72 -18.48 -19.29
C ILE A 234 1.74 -17.25 -20.19
N ASP A 235 0.84 -16.30 -19.94
CA ASP A 235 0.84 -15.02 -20.64
C ASP A 235 2.18 -14.28 -20.43
N THR A 236 2.88 -14.04 -21.53
CA THR A 236 4.24 -13.49 -21.53
C THR A 236 4.25 -12.01 -21.17
N SER A 237 3.16 -11.28 -21.43
CA SER A 237 2.98 -9.89 -21.02
C SER A 237 2.77 -9.76 -19.51
N HIS A 238 2.01 -10.70 -18.92
CA HIS A 238 1.89 -10.80 -17.48
C HIS A 238 3.23 -11.14 -16.83
N LEU A 239 3.96 -12.10 -17.38
CA LEU A 239 5.28 -12.49 -16.89
C LEU A 239 6.26 -11.32 -16.88
N ALA A 240 6.41 -10.61 -18.00
CA ALA A 240 7.30 -9.45 -18.08
C ALA A 240 6.91 -8.37 -17.06
N SER A 241 5.60 -8.09 -16.91
CA SER A 241 5.09 -7.09 -15.97
C SER A 241 5.39 -7.45 -14.51
N VAL A 242 5.16 -8.71 -14.12
CA VAL A 242 5.39 -9.19 -12.75
C VAL A 242 6.88 -9.23 -12.42
N VAL A 243 7.73 -9.69 -13.35
CA VAL A 243 9.19 -9.65 -13.19
C VAL A 243 9.69 -8.22 -12.96
N ARG A 244 9.19 -7.26 -13.74
CA ARG A 244 9.51 -5.83 -13.58
C ARG A 244 9.13 -5.26 -12.21
N MET A 245 8.10 -5.81 -11.56
CA MET A 245 7.64 -5.38 -10.23
C MET A 245 8.41 -6.06 -9.08
N ALA A 246 9.09 -7.18 -9.35
CA ALA A 246 9.78 -7.98 -8.34
C ALA A 246 10.88 -7.25 -7.52
N PRO A 247 11.57 -6.21 -8.02
CA PRO A 247 12.51 -5.43 -7.20
C PRO A 247 11.90 -4.75 -5.96
N LEU A 248 10.57 -4.65 -5.88
CA LEU A 248 9.84 -4.13 -4.72
C LEU A 248 9.75 -5.14 -3.57
N LEU A 249 9.94 -6.43 -3.85
CA LEU A 249 9.80 -7.48 -2.85
C LEU A 249 10.81 -7.33 -1.71
N LYS A 250 10.40 -7.73 -0.50
CA LYS A 250 11.21 -7.64 0.72
C LYS A 250 11.47 -9.00 1.34
N ASP A 251 10.49 -9.88 1.31
CA ASP A 251 10.59 -11.19 1.94
C ASP A 251 11.35 -12.19 1.04
N PRO A 252 12.23 -13.04 1.59
CA PRO A 252 13.00 -14.00 0.79
C PRO A 252 12.14 -15.01 0.03
N GLU A 253 10.99 -15.39 0.57
CA GLU A 253 10.10 -16.38 -0.05
C GLU A 253 9.55 -15.92 -1.40
N PRO A 254 8.82 -14.79 -1.54
CA PRO A 254 8.36 -14.32 -2.84
C PRO A 254 9.52 -13.94 -3.77
N ILE A 255 10.69 -13.52 -3.24
CA ILE A 255 11.87 -13.27 -4.08
C ILE A 255 12.32 -14.57 -4.78
N ARG A 256 12.33 -15.72 -4.09
CA ARG A 256 12.63 -17.01 -4.72
C ARG A 256 11.62 -17.38 -5.80
N LEU A 257 10.33 -17.14 -5.56
CA LEU A 257 9.29 -17.36 -6.57
C LEU A 257 9.52 -16.47 -7.81
N ALA A 258 9.89 -15.21 -7.60
CA ALA A 258 10.24 -14.31 -8.71
C ALA A 258 11.50 -14.77 -9.47
N VAL A 259 12.48 -15.39 -8.79
CA VAL A 259 13.64 -16.02 -9.45
C VAL A 259 13.20 -17.21 -10.32
N ASP A 260 12.26 -18.05 -9.87
CA ASP A 260 11.73 -19.12 -10.72
C ASP A 260 11.05 -18.58 -11.99
N LEU A 261 10.30 -17.47 -11.85
CA LEU A 261 9.67 -16.79 -12.98
C LEU A 261 10.70 -16.27 -13.99
N THR A 262 11.82 -15.70 -13.53
CA THR A 262 12.89 -15.27 -14.43
C THR A 262 13.59 -16.45 -15.10
N GLU A 263 13.81 -17.56 -14.40
CA GLU A 263 14.39 -18.77 -14.99
C GLU A 263 13.49 -19.38 -16.08
N TYR A 264 12.17 -19.35 -15.91
CA TYR A 264 11.23 -19.68 -16.99
C TYR A 264 11.34 -18.69 -18.16
N GLY A 265 11.32 -17.38 -17.87
CA GLY A 265 11.41 -16.32 -18.88
C GLY A 265 12.66 -16.42 -19.76
N ARG A 266 13.81 -16.82 -19.18
CA ARG A 266 15.08 -17.06 -19.89
C ARG A 266 15.04 -18.21 -20.90
N ARG A 267 14.01 -19.06 -20.86
CA ARG A 267 13.83 -20.20 -21.79
C ARG A 267 12.83 -19.91 -22.90
N LEU A 268 12.03 -18.86 -22.79
CA LEU A 268 11.13 -18.41 -23.86
C LEU A 268 11.93 -18.09 -25.13
N SER A 269 11.32 -18.20 -26.30
CA SER A 269 11.96 -17.73 -27.52
C SER A 269 12.06 -16.20 -27.55
N ASP A 270 13.01 -15.67 -28.32
CA ASP A 270 13.27 -14.21 -28.39
C ASP A 270 12.03 -13.40 -28.78
N ARG A 271 11.09 -14.01 -29.51
CA ARG A 271 9.81 -13.37 -29.91
C ARG A 271 8.91 -13.03 -28.71
N HIS A 272 9.04 -13.78 -27.62
CA HIS A 272 8.23 -13.64 -26.41
C HIS A 272 9.00 -12.97 -25.28
N ARG A 273 10.25 -12.56 -25.52
CA ARG A 273 11.04 -11.77 -24.59
C ARG A 273 10.88 -10.30 -24.96
N TYR A 274 10.10 -9.57 -24.17
CA TYR A 274 9.95 -8.14 -24.32
C TYR A 274 11.29 -7.44 -24.16
N GLU A 275 11.51 -6.37 -24.93
CA GLU A 275 12.68 -5.52 -24.75
C GLU A 275 12.59 -4.76 -23.42
N GLY A 276 13.70 -4.71 -22.70
CA GLY A 276 13.83 -3.92 -21.48
C GLY A 276 14.58 -2.61 -21.72
N GLU A 277 14.59 -1.77 -20.70
CA GLU A 277 15.38 -0.54 -20.66
C GLU A 277 16.48 -0.67 -19.61
N ALA A 278 17.61 0.03 -19.80
CA ALA A 278 18.69 0.03 -18.82
C ALA A 278 18.17 0.48 -17.43
N PRO A 279 18.58 -0.19 -16.34
CA PRO A 279 19.61 -1.23 -16.24
C PRO A 279 19.09 -2.67 -16.41
N PHE A 280 17.84 -2.86 -16.85
CA PHE A 280 17.19 -4.15 -17.06
C PHE A 280 16.91 -4.43 -18.56
N ASP A 281 17.84 -4.08 -19.44
CA ASP A 281 17.78 -4.29 -20.91
C ASP A 281 17.59 -5.76 -21.31
N ARG A 282 18.08 -6.69 -20.48
CA ARG A 282 17.83 -8.12 -20.57
C ARG A 282 16.94 -8.52 -19.39
N PRO A 283 15.61 -8.36 -19.52
CA PRO A 283 14.72 -8.33 -18.37
C PRO A 283 14.84 -9.59 -17.51
N TYR A 284 14.89 -10.79 -18.08
CA TYR A 284 14.94 -11.99 -17.26
C TYR A 284 16.33 -12.22 -16.64
N GLU A 285 17.42 -11.98 -17.35
CA GLU A 285 18.79 -12.14 -16.85
C GLU A 285 19.14 -11.10 -15.77
N ASP A 286 18.78 -9.84 -16.01
CA ASP A 286 19.11 -8.74 -15.11
C ASP A 286 18.28 -8.83 -13.83
N HIS A 287 16.98 -9.13 -13.93
CA HIS A 287 16.15 -9.35 -12.75
C HIS A 287 16.58 -10.60 -11.98
N ALA A 288 16.94 -11.71 -12.66
CA ALA A 288 17.48 -12.88 -11.97
C ALA A 288 18.73 -12.54 -11.16
N THR A 289 19.66 -11.78 -11.75
CA THR A 289 20.90 -11.33 -11.09
C THR A 289 20.59 -10.45 -9.88
N TYR A 290 19.69 -9.48 -10.02
CA TYR A 290 19.27 -8.60 -8.93
C TYR A 290 18.58 -9.37 -7.79
N LEU A 291 17.59 -10.20 -8.11
CA LEU A 291 16.78 -10.92 -7.13
C LEU A 291 17.60 -11.97 -6.37
N ARG A 292 18.53 -12.67 -7.03
CA ARG A 292 19.46 -13.59 -6.36
C ARG A 292 20.39 -12.86 -5.39
N ALA A 293 20.89 -11.69 -5.76
CA ALA A 293 21.68 -10.88 -4.84
C ALA A 293 20.88 -10.45 -3.60
N LEU A 294 19.58 -10.17 -3.73
CA LEU A 294 18.70 -9.94 -2.57
C LEU A 294 18.53 -11.18 -1.67
N LEU A 295 18.73 -12.38 -2.20
CA LEU A 295 18.78 -13.63 -1.42
C LEU A 295 20.17 -13.90 -0.81
N GLY A 296 21.16 -13.03 -1.06
CA GLY A 296 22.55 -13.22 -0.65
C GLY A 296 23.37 -14.08 -1.60
N GLU A 297 22.85 -14.42 -2.77
CA GLU A 297 23.51 -15.25 -3.77
C GLU A 297 24.20 -14.39 -4.84
N GLY A 298 25.51 -14.55 -5.01
CA GLY A 298 26.26 -13.85 -6.07
C GLY A 298 26.25 -12.32 -5.93
N VAL A 299 26.31 -11.80 -4.70
CA VAL A 299 26.17 -10.35 -4.41
C VAL A 299 27.25 -9.54 -5.11
N ASP A 300 28.51 -9.99 -5.08
CA ASP A 300 29.63 -9.28 -5.71
C ASP A 300 29.49 -9.24 -7.23
N GLU A 301 29.09 -10.36 -7.85
CA GLU A 301 28.83 -10.43 -9.29
C GLU A 301 27.67 -9.52 -9.69
N ALA A 302 26.60 -9.47 -8.91
CA ALA A 302 25.46 -8.59 -9.18
C ALA A 302 25.84 -7.10 -9.05
N VAL A 303 26.58 -6.73 -8.00
CA VAL A 303 27.08 -5.36 -7.84
C VAL A 303 27.98 -4.97 -9.01
N ALA A 304 28.89 -5.86 -9.44
CA ALA A 304 29.73 -5.61 -10.60
C ALA A 304 28.92 -5.47 -11.90
N HIS A 305 27.90 -6.32 -12.08
CA HIS A 305 26.99 -6.30 -13.23
C HIS A 305 26.25 -4.97 -13.34
N PHE A 306 25.61 -4.50 -12.27
CA PHE A 306 24.88 -3.22 -12.29
C PHE A 306 25.81 -2.01 -12.32
N ARG A 307 27.02 -2.11 -11.75
CA ARG A 307 28.04 -1.06 -11.86
C ARG A 307 28.54 -0.88 -13.30
N ALA A 308 28.64 -1.97 -14.07
CA ALA A 308 29.01 -1.90 -15.48
C ALA A 308 27.95 -1.24 -16.39
N LYS A 309 26.73 -1.03 -15.87
CA LYS A 309 25.62 -0.38 -16.56
C LYS A 309 25.45 1.10 -16.20
N LEU A 310 26.35 1.67 -15.40
CA LEU A 310 26.29 3.09 -15.07
C LEU A 310 26.76 3.92 -16.26
N ASP A 311 25.94 4.88 -16.66
CA ASP A 311 26.36 5.96 -17.54
C ASP A 311 27.04 7.09 -16.76
N PRO A 312 27.90 7.90 -17.42
CA PRO A 312 28.43 9.11 -16.82
C PRO A 312 27.28 10.02 -16.33
N PRO A 313 27.42 10.70 -15.18
CA PRO A 313 26.40 11.62 -14.70
C PRO A 313 26.07 12.69 -15.75
N ASP A 314 24.78 12.95 -15.98
CA ASP A 314 24.34 14.02 -16.86
C ASP A 314 24.80 15.38 -16.29
N PRO A 315 25.68 16.12 -16.99
CA PRO A 315 26.19 17.40 -16.50
C PRO A 315 25.11 18.48 -16.41
N ASP A 316 24.02 18.35 -17.19
CA ASP A 316 22.91 19.30 -17.20
C ASP A 316 21.81 18.91 -16.21
N GLY A 317 21.91 17.73 -15.57
CA GLY A 317 21.02 17.24 -14.51
C GLY A 317 19.55 17.17 -14.89
N GLY A 318 19.26 17.05 -16.19
CA GLY A 318 17.93 17.32 -16.75
C GLY A 318 17.01 16.11 -16.79
N ASP A 319 17.58 14.91 -16.98
CA ASP A 319 16.79 13.70 -17.16
C ASP A 319 16.90 12.75 -15.97
N VAL A 320 15.84 12.67 -15.17
CA VAL A 320 15.73 11.71 -14.04
C VAL A 320 15.84 10.27 -14.53
N ALA A 321 15.40 9.97 -15.76
CA ALA A 321 15.50 8.62 -16.32
C ALA A 321 16.97 8.19 -16.49
N SER A 322 17.88 9.12 -16.80
CA SER A 322 19.32 8.84 -16.90
C SER A 322 19.94 8.37 -15.59
N THR A 323 19.32 8.70 -14.45
CA THR A 323 19.80 8.30 -13.12
C THR A 323 19.33 6.91 -12.69
N LEU A 324 18.43 6.27 -13.46
CA LEU A 324 17.82 5.00 -13.09
C LEU A 324 18.85 3.87 -12.85
N PRO A 325 19.89 3.67 -13.68
CA PRO A 325 20.93 2.67 -13.39
C PRO A 325 21.62 2.89 -12.03
N ALA A 326 21.95 4.14 -11.70
CA ALA A 326 22.54 4.48 -10.42
C ALA A 326 21.58 4.24 -9.26
N GLN A 327 20.31 4.62 -9.40
CA GLN A 327 19.29 4.38 -8.38
C GLN A 327 19.11 2.89 -8.08
N ILE A 328 19.08 2.03 -9.10
CA ILE A 328 18.97 0.58 -8.93
C ILE A 328 20.20 -0.02 -8.25
N LEU A 329 21.41 0.43 -8.60
CA LEU A 329 22.63 -0.03 -7.93
C LEU A 329 22.69 0.41 -6.46
N ILE A 330 22.33 1.66 -6.17
CA ILE A 330 22.26 2.20 -4.80
C ILE A 330 21.24 1.42 -3.98
N ARG A 331 20.07 1.16 -4.56
CA ARG A 331 19.02 0.32 -3.95
C ARG A 331 19.54 -1.09 -3.66
N LEU A 332 20.23 -1.72 -4.60
CA LEU A 332 20.83 -3.04 -4.39
C LEU A 332 21.81 -3.01 -3.21
N LEU A 333 22.74 -2.07 -3.21
CA LEU A 333 23.76 -1.92 -2.15
C LEU A 333 23.13 -1.69 -0.78
N ASP A 334 22.11 -0.84 -0.68
CA ASP A 334 21.35 -0.64 0.56
C ASP A 334 20.69 -1.94 1.03
N ARG A 335 20.01 -2.63 0.13
CA ARG A 335 19.25 -3.86 0.44
C ARG A 335 20.13 -5.04 0.83
N VAL A 336 21.38 -5.10 0.36
CA VAL A 336 22.37 -6.13 0.75
C VAL A 336 23.30 -5.67 1.89
N GLY A 337 23.02 -4.51 2.51
CA GLY A 337 23.78 -4.01 3.66
C GLY A 337 25.14 -3.39 3.35
N ARG A 338 25.42 -3.06 2.09
CA ARG A 338 26.66 -2.41 1.61
C ARG A 338 26.49 -0.90 1.42
N ARG A 339 25.81 -0.24 2.36
CA ARG A 339 25.45 1.19 2.26
C ARG A 339 26.66 2.12 2.15
N GLU A 340 27.79 1.80 2.78
CA GLU A 340 29.01 2.61 2.65
C GLU A 340 29.48 2.75 1.20
N GLU A 341 29.30 1.71 0.36
CA GLU A 341 29.59 1.77 -1.07
C GLU A 341 28.55 2.55 -1.87
N ALA A 342 27.32 2.67 -1.35
CA ALA A 342 26.22 3.41 -1.98
C ALA A 342 26.38 4.93 -1.83
N ILE A 343 26.98 5.40 -0.74
CA ILE A 343 27.20 6.83 -0.44
C ILE A 343 27.92 7.58 -1.58
N PRO A 344 29.11 7.15 -2.07
CA PRO A 344 29.79 7.86 -3.14
C PRO A 344 28.97 7.88 -4.44
N LEU A 345 28.27 6.78 -4.76
CA LEU A 345 27.41 6.71 -5.95
C LEU A 345 26.24 7.70 -5.87
N ALA A 346 25.61 7.82 -4.70
CA ALA A 346 24.53 8.79 -4.49
C ALA A 346 25.02 10.23 -4.64
N ALA A 347 26.21 10.55 -4.12
CA ALA A 347 26.80 11.90 -4.21
C ALA A 347 27.18 12.31 -5.64
N GLU A 348 27.55 11.34 -6.47
CA GLU A 348 27.97 11.52 -7.85
C GLU A 348 26.78 11.55 -8.82
N HIS A 349 25.91 10.54 -8.77
CA HIS A 349 24.88 10.32 -9.79
C HIS A 349 23.49 10.89 -9.43
N LEU A 350 23.20 11.14 -8.14
CA LEU A 350 21.87 11.62 -7.72
C LEU A 350 21.87 13.10 -7.32
N ARG A 351 22.93 13.83 -7.67
CA ARG A 351 23.05 15.24 -7.32
C ARG A 351 21.93 16.06 -7.97
N GLY A 352 21.21 16.83 -7.16
CA GLY A 352 20.14 17.70 -7.65
C GLY A 352 18.83 16.96 -7.96
N VAL A 353 18.78 15.63 -7.83
CA VAL A 353 17.55 14.86 -7.97
C VAL A 353 16.72 15.02 -6.70
N PRO A 354 15.46 15.49 -6.77
CA PRO A 354 14.60 15.56 -5.60
C PRO A 354 14.35 14.18 -4.99
N ASP A 355 14.42 14.06 -3.66
CA ASP A 355 14.20 12.80 -2.92
C ASP A 355 12.86 12.13 -3.28
N GLY A 356 11.81 12.90 -3.55
CA GLY A 356 10.50 12.38 -3.95
C GLY A 356 10.46 11.69 -5.32
N LEU A 357 11.52 11.81 -6.13
CA LEU A 357 11.68 11.13 -7.41
C LEU A 357 12.63 9.93 -7.34
N LEU A 358 13.23 9.66 -6.17
CA LEU A 358 14.17 8.56 -5.99
C LEU A 358 13.45 7.24 -5.67
N LEU A 359 13.91 6.16 -6.32
CA LEU A 359 13.54 4.77 -6.05
C LEU A 359 14.47 4.11 -5.02
N CYS A 360 15.36 4.89 -4.40
CA CYS A 360 16.40 4.42 -3.48
C CYS A 360 16.66 5.47 -2.40
N PRO A 361 17.33 5.11 -1.28
CA PRO A 361 17.74 6.09 -0.28
C PRO A 361 18.67 7.17 -0.87
N GLY A 362 18.36 8.44 -0.60
CA GLY A 362 19.22 9.57 -0.97
C GLY A 362 20.47 9.67 -0.09
N LEU A 363 21.40 10.57 -0.48
CA LEU A 363 22.69 10.75 0.20
C LEU A 363 22.55 11.04 1.71
N ILE A 364 21.62 11.92 2.10
CA ILE A 364 21.41 12.29 3.50
C ILE A 364 20.94 11.07 4.31
N GLN A 365 20.01 10.30 3.76
CA GLN A 365 19.48 9.10 4.42
C GLN A 365 20.58 8.06 4.62
N LEU A 366 21.35 7.74 3.57
CA LEU A 366 22.46 6.77 3.63
C LEU A 366 23.49 7.18 4.69
N CYS A 367 23.96 8.44 4.67
CA CYS A 367 24.93 8.94 5.65
C CYS A 367 24.38 8.94 7.08
N ARG A 368 23.09 9.20 7.27
CA ARG A 368 22.45 9.17 8.60
C ARG A 368 22.38 7.74 9.14
N GLU A 369 21.95 6.79 8.32
CA GLU A 369 21.79 5.39 8.70
C GLU A 369 23.13 4.71 8.99
N GLU A 370 24.17 5.01 8.22
CA GLU A 370 25.54 4.52 8.47
C GLU A 370 26.30 5.33 9.54
N GLY A 371 25.69 6.40 10.06
CA GLY A 371 26.34 7.25 11.06
C GLY A 371 27.61 7.93 10.55
N ARG A 372 27.63 8.32 9.26
CA ARG A 372 28.73 8.95 8.53
C ARG A 372 28.47 10.44 8.21
N PRO A 373 28.28 11.31 9.21
CA PRO A 373 28.10 12.74 8.96
C PRO A 373 29.38 13.38 8.38
N ASP A 374 30.55 12.73 8.52
CA ASP A 374 31.80 13.12 7.87
C ASP A 374 31.70 13.07 6.34
N LEU A 375 31.13 11.98 5.80
CA LEU A 375 30.91 11.84 4.36
C LEU A 375 29.83 12.80 3.86
N LEU A 376 28.76 13.01 4.63
CA LEU A 376 27.76 14.02 4.29
C LEU A 376 28.37 15.42 4.18
N ALA A 377 29.20 15.83 5.15
CA ALA A 377 29.89 17.12 5.10
C ALA A 377 30.84 17.22 3.88
N LYS A 378 31.59 16.16 3.59
CA LYS A 378 32.48 16.13 2.42
C LYS A 378 31.71 16.35 1.13
N TYR A 379 30.70 15.52 0.86
CA TYR A 379 29.97 15.55 -0.42
C TYR A 379 29.06 16.78 -0.54
N ALA A 380 28.47 17.26 0.56
CA ALA A 380 27.71 18.51 0.57
C ALA A 380 28.60 19.71 0.20
N ARG A 381 29.86 19.74 0.68
CA ARG A 381 30.83 20.78 0.31
C ARG A 381 31.23 20.70 -1.16
N GLU A 382 31.47 19.51 -1.68
CA GLU A 382 31.80 19.29 -3.11
C GLU A 382 30.62 19.63 -4.03
N GLY A 383 29.38 19.44 -3.56
CA GLY A 383 28.14 19.75 -4.29
C GLY A 383 27.59 21.16 -4.08
N GLY A 384 28.15 21.96 -3.17
CA GLY A 384 27.66 23.31 -2.87
C GLY A 384 26.37 23.35 -2.04
N ASP A 385 26.00 22.26 -1.36
CA ASP A 385 24.82 22.19 -0.49
C ASP A 385 25.15 22.68 0.93
N LEU A 386 24.91 23.98 1.16
CA LEU A 386 25.18 24.62 2.45
C LEU A 386 24.32 24.09 3.59
N VAL A 387 23.09 23.66 3.31
CA VAL A 387 22.14 23.20 4.33
C VAL A 387 22.57 21.84 4.85
N SER A 388 22.83 20.88 3.95
CA SER A 388 23.32 19.55 4.32
C SER A 388 24.69 19.62 4.98
N TYR A 389 25.58 20.51 4.52
CA TYR A 389 26.88 20.74 5.16
C TYR A 389 26.73 21.25 6.60
N ALA A 390 25.90 22.27 6.82
CA ALA A 390 25.66 22.84 8.15
C ALA A 390 25.04 21.81 9.12
N ALA A 391 24.08 21.01 8.63
CA ALA A 391 23.47 19.93 9.39
C ALA A 391 24.52 18.88 9.81
N ALA A 392 25.38 18.47 8.88
CA ALA A 392 26.42 17.46 9.12
C ALA A 392 27.43 17.91 10.18
N ILE A 393 27.95 19.14 10.12
CA ILE A 393 28.92 19.65 11.10
C ILE A 393 28.28 19.88 12.48
N ALA A 394 27.02 20.28 12.54
CA ALA A 394 26.29 20.44 13.79
C ALA A 394 26.11 19.07 14.48
N GLN A 395 25.74 18.04 13.71
CA GLN A 395 25.60 16.69 14.22
C GLN A 395 26.94 16.09 14.69
N GLN A 396 28.04 16.35 13.98
CA GLN A 396 29.38 15.94 14.42
C GLN A 396 29.77 16.59 15.76
N SER A 397 29.44 17.87 15.92
CA SER A 397 29.74 18.64 17.14
C SER A 397 28.88 18.23 18.34
N ALA A 398 27.71 17.64 18.10
CA ALA A 398 26.78 17.16 19.13
C ALA A 398 27.06 15.73 19.62
N ARG A 399 27.99 14.98 19.00
CA ARG A 399 28.40 13.67 19.52
C ARG A 399 29.24 13.88 20.80
N PRO A 400 28.81 13.39 21.97
CA PRO A 400 29.64 13.47 23.18
C PRO A 400 30.92 12.65 22.95
N GLY A 401 32.07 13.22 23.33
CA GLY A 401 33.37 12.55 23.20
C GLY A 401 33.39 11.20 23.92
N PRO A 402 34.26 10.26 23.49
CA PRO A 402 34.34 8.94 24.11
C PRO A 402 34.65 9.08 25.60
N SER A 403 33.80 8.49 26.44
CA SER A 403 34.05 8.36 27.90
C SER A 403 35.11 7.31 28.18
#